data_AF-A0AAN6MEW6-F1
#
_entry.id   AF-A0AAN6MEW6-F1
#
_cell.length_a   1.000
_cell.length_b   1.000
_cell.length_c   1.000
_cell.angle_alpha   90.00
_cell.angle_beta   90.00
_cell.angle_gamma   90.00
#
_symmetry.space_group_name_H-M   'P 1'
#
loop_
_entity.id
_entity.type
_entity.pdbx_description
1 polymer ?
#
loop_
_entity_poly.entity_id
_entity_poly.type
_entity_poly.pdbx_seq_one_letter_code
_entity_poly.pdbx_strand_id
1 'polypeptide(L)'
;MLGTVKSSLSHGGDSGRPAGLGAAVQLSQTPSRRWQLSVQRLSLALLVVQNSVLVMVMHHSRNTPTGKHPRYLASTAVLLVEVIKLLASLALATHDACRTHAPSAVAAHLFRTIFAPDCWKLIVPAALYTLQNSLVYTAISNLDPVAFQVTYQLKILTTVLFSILLLGRSISLRQWLALVLLTSGVALVQVGGPLGLNPDDWLERIASLLRAGALPTSSAFKGVMAVVAASLTSGLTCVYFEKLVKDSLGSVSLWTRNVQLSFFSLFPALFVGVVWQDGAAIAKHGFFAGYNPVVWLTIALQALGGLIVAVCIAYADNVAKNFAASLSIVVSYAATALMYRTPMTLPATAGASIVLLAMYMFNGRPAPRMVLLPISQERATSEKGRPLLYDFASAPKQ
;
A
#
# COMPACT_ATOMS: atom_id res chain seq x y z
N MET A 1 7.18 12.38 -24.99
CA MET A 1 6.44 13.14 -26.01
C MET A 1 5.93 14.41 -25.38
N LEU A 2 6.66 15.49 -25.62
CA LEU A 2 6.44 16.83 -25.08
C LEU A 2 5.28 17.50 -25.83
N GLY A 3 4.31 18.05 -25.10
CA GLY A 3 3.28 18.91 -25.67
C GLY A 3 3.85 20.31 -25.87
N THR A 4 4.00 20.72 -27.12
CA THR A 4 4.38 22.06 -27.57
C THR A 4 3.32 23.08 -27.18
N VAL A 5 3.76 24.20 -26.60
CA VAL A 5 2.92 25.38 -26.29
C VAL A 5 2.93 26.29 -27.53
N LYS A 6 1.74 26.57 -28.08
CA LYS A 6 1.55 27.51 -29.17
C LYS A 6 1.38 28.92 -28.58
N SER A 7 2.33 29.81 -28.83
CA SER A 7 2.21 31.25 -28.52
C SER A 7 1.47 31.94 -29.66
N SER A 8 0.32 32.54 -29.39
CA SER A 8 -0.32 33.49 -30.32
C SER A 8 -0.18 34.88 -29.72
N LEU A 9 0.81 35.64 -30.20
CA LEU A 9 0.95 37.07 -29.96
C LEU A 9 0.06 37.81 -30.97
N SER A 10 -0.94 38.54 -30.49
CA SER A 10 -1.63 39.58 -31.26
C SER A 10 -1.33 40.91 -30.60
N HIS A 11 -0.59 41.76 -31.32
CA HIS A 11 -0.38 43.16 -30.99
C HIS A 11 -1.61 43.97 -31.43
N GLY A 12 -2.17 44.74 -30.51
CA GLY A 12 -3.12 45.81 -30.79
C GLY A 12 -3.10 46.77 -29.61
N GLY A 13 -2.52 47.95 -29.79
CA GLY A 13 -2.25 48.90 -28.72
C GLY A 13 -3.48 49.68 -28.25
N ASP A 14 -3.42 50.18 -27.01
CA ASP A 14 -3.94 51.51 -26.69
C ASP A 14 -3.33 52.03 -25.36
N SER A 15 -3.32 53.36 -25.32
CA SER A 15 -2.85 54.39 -24.40
C SER A 15 -2.93 54.21 -22.86
N GLY A 16 -1.86 54.67 -22.21
CA GLY A 16 -1.86 55.54 -21.01
C GLY A 16 -2.49 55.05 -19.70
N ARG A 17 -1.67 54.51 -18.77
CA ARG A 17 -1.85 54.60 -17.30
C ARG A 17 -0.60 54.11 -16.54
N PRO A 18 -0.38 54.56 -15.29
CA PRO A 18 0.94 54.53 -14.64
C PRO A 18 1.33 53.13 -14.14
N ALA A 19 2.64 52.92 -14.05
CA ALA A 19 3.30 51.69 -13.61
C ALA A 19 2.79 51.20 -12.24
N GLY A 20 1.88 50.23 -12.26
CA GLY A 20 1.42 49.48 -11.10
C GLY A 20 1.72 48.00 -11.32
N LEU A 21 2.48 47.43 -10.38
CA LEU A 21 2.70 46.00 -10.14
C LEU A 21 2.80 45.13 -11.40
N GLY A 22 4.04 44.78 -11.76
CA GLY A 22 4.30 43.63 -12.61
C GLY A 22 3.52 42.43 -12.09
N ALA A 23 2.47 42.08 -12.81
CA ALA A 23 1.68 40.89 -12.56
C ALA A 23 2.63 39.70 -12.71
N ALA A 24 3.16 39.22 -11.59
CA ALA A 24 3.80 37.94 -11.51
C ALA A 24 2.76 36.91 -11.94
N VAL A 25 2.83 36.51 -13.20
CA VAL A 25 2.11 35.36 -13.74
C VAL A 25 2.73 34.13 -13.05
N GLN A 26 2.30 33.86 -11.81
CA GLN A 26 2.49 32.58 -11.18
C GLN A 26 1.62 31.58 -11.94
N LEU A 27 2.22 30.96 -12.94
CA LEU A 27 1.74 29.75 -13.60
C LEU A 27 1.61 28.66 -12.52
N SER A 28 0.48 28.62 -11.83
CA SER A 28 0.03 27.46 -11.09
C SER A 28 -0.29 26.37 -12.12
N GLN A 29 0.74 25.64 -12.53
CA GLN A 29 0.58 24.50 -13.43
C GLN A 29 -0.12 23.37 -12.65
N THR A 30 -1.44 23.46 -12.53
CA THR A 30 -2.23 22.28 -12.21
C THR A 30 -2.01 21.27 -13.35
N PRO A 31 -1.53 20.05 -13.05
CA PRO A 31 -1.21 19.10 -14.10
C PRO A 31 -2.44 18.83 -14.94
N SER A 32 -2.29 18.81 -16.28
CA SER A 32 -3.44 18.64 -17.18
C SER A 32 -4.25 17.39 -16.80
N ARG A 33 -5.58 17.47 -16.89
CA ARG A 33 -6.49 16.35 -16.57
C ARG A 33 -6.11 15.06 -17.32
N ARG A 34 -5.60 15.19 -18.55
CA ARG A 34 -5.10 14.06 -19.35
C ARG A 34 -3.89 13.38 -18.69
N TRP A 35 -2.91 14.15 -18.23
CA TRP A 35 -1.74 13.61 -17.53
C TRP A 35 -2.13 12.90 -16.23
N GLN A 36 -3.03 13.49 -15.44
CA GLN A 36 -3.49 12.87 -14.18
C GLN A 36 -4.18 11.51 -14.45
N LEU A 37 -5.06 11.46 -15.46
CA LEU A 37 -5.71 10.21 -15.87
C LEU A 37 -4.71 9.17 -16.39
N SER A 38 -3.67 9.59 -17.11
CA SER A 38 -2.60 8.71 -17.56
C SER A 38 -1.82 8.11 -16.40
N VAL A 39 -1.40 8.94 -15.42
CA VAL A 39 -0.69 8.47 -14.22
C VAL A 39 -1.57 7.54 -13.39
N GLN A 40 -2.86 7.87 -13.23
CA GLN A 40 -3.82 7.01 -12.55
C GLN A 40 -3.88 5.62 -13.21
N ARG A 41 -4.15 5.55 -14.52
CA ARG A 41 -4.26 4.27 -15.25
C ARG A 41 -2.96 3.47 -15.20
N LEU A 42 -1.81 4.14 -15.39
CA LEU A 42 -0.51 3.49 -15.35
C LEU A 42 -0.20 2.93 -13.95
N SER A 43 -0.44 3.72 -12.90
CA SER A 43 -0.19 3.27 -11.52
C SER A 43 -1.06 2.07 -11.14
N LEU A 44 -2.33 2.05 -11.57
CA LEU A 44 -3.24 0.92 -11.33
C LEU A 44 -2.83 -0.33 -12.10
N ALA A 45 -2.45 -0.19 -13.38
CA ALA A 45 -1.94 -1.31 -14.18
C ALA A 45 -0.66 -1.88 -13.59
N LEU A 46 0.29 -1.02 -13.20
CA LEU A 46 1.51 -1.41 -12.53
C LEU A 46 1.22 -2.09 -11.19
N LEU A 47 0.22 -1.62 -10.42
CA LEU A 47 -0.18 -2.23 -9.16
C LEU A 47 -0.72 -3.66 -9.37
N VAL A 48 -1.48 -3.91 -10.43
CA VAL A 48 -1.97 -5.27 -10.76
C VAL A 48 -0.82 -6.21 -11.06
N VAL A 49 0.07 -5.78 -11.97
CA VAL A 49 1.22 -6.58 -12.40
C VAL A 49 2.17 -6.81 -11.22
N GLN A 50 2.53 -5.75 -10.50
CA GLN A 50 3.44 -5.81 -9.36
C GLN A 50 2.91 -6.72 -8.25
N ASN A 51 1.65 -6.59 -7.84
CA ASN A 51 1.09 -7.45 -6.80
C ASN A 51 1.09 -8.92 -7.23
N SER A 52 0.80 -9.18 -8.52
CA SER A 52 0.72 -10.56 -9.01
C SER A 52 2.10 -11.21 -9.07
N VAL A 53 3.06 -10.52 -9.67
CA VAL A 53 4.45 -10.99 -9.76
C VAL A 53 5.06 -11.12 -8.36
N LEU A 54 4.81 -10.17 -7.45
CA LEU A 54 5.35 -10.20 -6.09
C LEU A 54 4.92 -11.45 -5.33
N VAL A 55 3.62 -11.80 -5.33
CA VAL A 55 3.13 -12.98 -4.60
C VAL A 55 3.80 -14.25 -5.13
N MET A 56 3.90 -14.39 -6.44
CA MET A 56 4.50 -15.56 -7.08
C MET A 56 6.00 -15.66 -6.81
N VAL A 57 6.74 -14.57 -7.03
CA VAL A 57 8.18 -14.52 -6.82
C VAL A 57 8.51 -14.70 -5.34
N MET A 58 7.75 -14.09 -4.42
CA MET A 58 7.94 -14.25 -2.98
C MET A 58 7.67 -15.69 -2.53
N HIS A 59 6.61 -16.32 -3.03
CA HIS A 59 6.33 -17.73 -2.74
C HIS A 59 7.44 -18.65 -3.27
N HIS A 60 7.86 -18.45 -4.52
CA HIS A 60 8.95 -19.21 -5.11
C HIS A 60 10.26 -19.01 -4.33
N SER A 61 10.60 -17.76 -3.98
CA SER A 61 11.77 -17.36 -3.20
C SER A 61 11.80 -18.03 -1.82
N ARG A 62 10.65 -18.16 -1.15
CA ARG A 62 10.54 -18.74 0.20
C ARG A 62 10.50 -20.26 0.22
N ASN A 63 9.89 -20.87 -0.79
CA ASN A 63 9.57 -22.30 -0.75
C ASN A 63 10.48 -23.17 -1.61
N THR A 64 11.27 -22.59 -2.51
CA THR A 64 12.26 -23.35 -3.28
C THR A 64 13.42 -23.81 -2.39
N PRO A 65 13.82 -25.10 -2.44
CA PRO A 65 14.97 -25.60 -1.70
C PRO A 65 16.25 -24.82 -2.06
N THR A 66 16.94 -24.31 -1.04
CA THR A 66 18.17 -23.51 -1.19
C THR A 66 19.45 -24.37 -1.23
N GLY A 67 19.30 -25.66 -1.57
CA GLY A 67 20.39 -26.64 -1.54
C GLY A 67 20.95 -26.81 -0.13
N LYS A 68 22.25 -26.51 0.04
CA LYS A 68 22.96 -26.63 1.34
C LYS A 68 22.80 -25.41 2.25
N HIS A 69 22.28 -24.29 1.75
CA HIS A 69 22.12 -23.07 2.55
C HIS A 69 20.75 -23.03 3.22
N PRO A 70 20.64 -22.48 4.44
CA PRO A 70 19.35 -22.21 5.05
C PRO A 70 18.57 -21.19 4.21
N ARG A 71 17.23 -21.20 4.34
CA ARG A 71 16.38 -20.17 3.76
C ARG A 71 16.79 -18.79 4.29
N TYR A 72 16.72 -17.77 3.44
CA TYR A 72 17.01 -16.39 3.86
C TYR A 72 16.07 -15.95 4.98
N LEU A 73 16.54 -15.01 5.79
CA LEU A 73 15.80 -14.49 6.93
C LEU A 73 14.83 -13.40 6.47
N ALA A 74 13.58 -13.47 6.92
CA ALA A 74 12.57 -12.50 6.49
C ALA A 74 12.89 -11.10 7.03
N SER A 75 13.42 -11.00 8.25
CA SER A 75 13.80 -9.73 8.89
C SER A 75 14.83 -8.94 8.07
N THR A 76 15.86 -9.60 7.53
CA THR A 76 16.90 -8.97 6.71
C THR A 76 16.32 -8.48 5.39
N ALA A 77 15.41 -9.25 4.78
CA ALA A 77 14.69 -8.82 3.57
C ALA A 77 13.79 -7.61 3.83
N VAL A 78 13.02 -7.61 4.94
CA VAL A 78 12.19 -6.46 5.34
C VAL A 78 13.04 -5.21 5.55
N LEU A 79 14.18 -5.32 6.26
CA LEU A 79 15.09 -4.19 6.45
C LEU A 79 15.60 -3.64 5.11
N LEU A 80 16.06 -4.49 4.20
CA LEU A 80 16.55 -4.06 2.89
C LEU A 80 15.47 -3.39 2.04
N VAL A 81 14.22 -3.85 2.14
CA VAL A 81 13.06 -3.21 1.49
C VAL A 81 12.86 -1.79 2.01
N GLU A 82 12.95 -1.58 3.33
CA GLU A 82 12.86 -0.22 3.90
C GLU A 82 14.05 0.67 3.50
N VAL A 83 15.26 0.12 3.45
CA VAL A 83 16.46 0.85 2.97
C VAL A 83 16.30 1.28 1.51
N ILE A 84 15.89 0.38 0.62
CA ILE A 84 15.71 0.70 -0.81
C ILE A 84 14.58 1.72 -0.99
N LYS A 85 13.47 1.59 -0.26
CA LYS A 85 12.38 2.57 -0.29
C LYS A 85 12.83 3.94 0.23
N LEU A 86 13.64 3.98 1.28
CA LEU A 86 14.20 5.22 1.80
C LEU A 86 15.08 5.90 0.76
N LEU A 87 16.01 5.17 0.15
CA LEU A 87 16.91 5.70 -0.88
C LEU A 87 16.13 6.20 -2.10
N ALA A 88 15.17 5.41 -2.60
CA ALA A 88 14.35 5.80 -3.74
C ALA A 88 13.46 7.02 -3.42
N SER A 89 12.84 7.05 -2.24
CA SER A 89 11.99 8.17 -1.82
C SER A 89 12.82 9.44 -1.59
N LEU A 90 14.04 9.31 -1.06
CA LEU A 90 14.96 10.43 -0.86
C LEU A 90 15.46 10.98 -2.19
N ALA A 91 15.77 10.12 -3.15
CA ALA A 91 16.14 10.53 -4.50
C ALA A 91 15.01 11.30 -5.18
N LEU A 92 13.76 10.82 -5.08
CA LEU A 92 12.58 11.50 -5.61
C LEU A 92 12.29 12.83 -4.91
N ALA A 93 12.40 12.87 -3.57
CA ALA A 93 12.24 14.10 -2.79
C ALA A 93 13.31 15.15 -3.15
N THR A 94 14.55 14.71 -3.34
CA THR A 94 15.67 15.57 -3.76
C THR A 94 15.44 16.11 -5.17
N HIS A 95 15.04 15.24 -6.09
CA HIS A 95 14.73 15.63 -7.46
C HIS A 95 13.60 16.67 -7.52
N ASP A 96 12.54 16.49 -6.72
CA ASP A 96 11.45 17.46 -6.64
C ASP A 96 11.90 18.79 -6.00
N ALA A 97 12.70 18.73 -4.93
CA ALA A 97 13.25 19.92 -4.28
C ALA A 97 14.23 20.71 -5.19
N CYS A 98 15.01 20.03 -6.04
CA CYS A 98 15.89 20.68 -7.01
C CYS A 98 15.14 21.44 -8.11
N ARG A 99 13.87 21.13 -8.35
CA ARG A 99 13.04 21.87 -9.31
C ARG A 99 12.47 23.16 -8.74
N THR A 100 12.31 23.23 -7.42
CA THR A 100 11.66 24.35 -6.73
C THR A 100 12.63 25.25 -5.99
N HIS A 101 13.78 24.72 -5.55
CA HIS A 101 14.75 25.45 -4.72
C HIS A 101 16.15 25.49 -5.37
N ALA A 102 16.91 26.53 -5.03
CA ALA A 102 18.31 26.63 -5.40
C ALA A 102 19.12 25.46 -4.80
N PRO A 103 20.16 24.94 -5.48
CA PRO A 103 20.94 23.78 -5.03
C PRO A 103 21.48 23.90 -3.60
N SER A 104 21.88 25.11 -3.17
CA SER A 104 22.37 25.39 -1.82
C SER A 104 21.29 25.29 -0.73
N ALA A 105 20.02 25.45 -1.08
CA ALA A 105 18.89 25.40 -0.16
C ALA A 105 18.22 24.02 -0.06
N VAL A 106 18.47 23.12 -1.03
CA VAL A 106 17.83 21.79 -1.11
C VAL A 106 18.08 20.96 0.14
N ALA A 107 19.35 20.84 0.58
CA ALA A 107 19.69 20.03 1.74
C ALA A 107 19.04 20.57 3.03
N ALA A 108 19.06 21.89 3.23
CA ALA A 108 18.44 22.53 4.38
C ALA A 108 16.90 22.37 4.37
N HIS A 109 16.27 22.50 3.19
CA HIS A 109 14.84 22.29 3.02
C HIS A 109 14.43 20.84 3.31
N LEU A 110 15.14 19.86 2.75
CA LEU A 110 14.87 18.44 3.01
C LEU A 110 15.04 18.10 4.49
N PHE A 111 16.11 18.58 5.14
CA PHE A 111 16.32 18.33 6.56
C PHE A 111 15.16 18.88 7.41
N ARG A 112 14.76 20.13 7.17
CA ARG A 112 13.64 20.77 7.89
C ARG A 112 12.30 20.09 7.65
N THR A 113 12.03 19.64 6.42
CA THR A 113 10.75 18.99 6.08
C THR A 113 10.68 17.55 6.54
N ILE A 114 11.80 16.80 6.49
CA ILE A 114 11.90 15.43 7.01
C ILE A 114 11.77 15.42 8.53
N PHE A 115 12.48 16.29 9.25
CA PHE A 115 12.45 16.38 10.70
C PHE A 115 11.47 17.44 11.22
N ALA A 116 10.36 17.66 10.49
CA ALA A 116 9.31 18.57 10.92
C ALA A 116 8.74 18.12 12.29
N PRO A 117 8.19 19.04 13.11
CA PRO A 117 7.74 18.74 14.48
C PRO A 117 6.72 17.60 14.59
N ASP A 118 5.93 17.36 13.54
CA ASP A 118 4.92 16.30 13.50
C ASP A 118 5.45 14.94 13.00
N CYS A 119 6.73 14.83 12.64
CA CYS A 119 7.29 13.62 12.02
C CYS A 119 7.21 12.40 12.95
N TRP A 120 7.33 12.58 14.27
CA TRP A 120 7.27 11.50 15.25
C TRP A 120 5.93 10.76 15.25
N LYS A 121 4.84 11.41 14.83
CA LYS A 121 3.51 10.78 14.72
C LYS A 121 3.52 9.63 13.69
N LEU A 122 4.49 9.59 12.78
CA LEU A 122 4.68 8.54 11.78
C LEU A 122 5.40 7.29 12.33
N ILE A 123 5.91 7.32 13.56
CA ILE A 123 6.57 6.15 14.19
C ILE A 123 5.60 4.97 14.33
N VAL A 124 4.37 5.24 14.80
CA VAL A 124 3.33 4.22 14.98
C VAL A 124 2.98 3.52 13.66
N PRO A 125 2.61 4.24 12.57
CA PRO A 125 2.30 3.58 11.30
C PRO A 125 3.53 2.91 10.68
N ALA A 126 4.74 3.47 10.85
CA ALA A 126 5.98 2.84 10.41
C ALA A 126 6.19 1.47 11.08
N ALA A 127 6.08 1.39 12.42
CA ALA A 127 6.23 0.14 13.16
C ALA A 127 5.18 -0.91 12.78
N LEU A 128 3.93 -0.48 12.61
CA LEU A 128 2.86 -1.39 12.17
C LEU A 128 3.08 -1.88 10.73
N TYR A 129 3.59 -1.06 9.81
CA TYR A 129 3.96 -1.50 8.47
C TYR A 129 5.12 -2.51 8.47
N THR A 130 6.14 -2.30 9.29
CA THR A 130 7.24 -3.26 9.44
C THR A 130 6.75 -4.60 10.00
N LEU A 131 5.89 -4.56 11.01
CA LEU A 131 5.27 -5.75 11.57
C LEU A 131 4.41 -6.47 10.53
N GLN A 132 3.57 -5.72 9.80
CA GLN A 132 2.76 -6.25 8.71
C GLN A 132 3.62 -6.96 7.65
N ASN A 133 4.71 -6.32 7.19
CA ASN A 133 5.60 -6.90 6.19
C ASN A 133 6.22 -8.22 6.70
N SER A 134 6.62 -8.29 7.96
CA SER A 134 7.18 -9.49 8.58
C SER A 134 6.16 -10.63 8.69
N LEU A 135 4.92 -10.29 9.04
CA LEU A 135 3.81 -11.26 9.11
C LEU A 135 3.44 -11.79 7.72
N VAL A 136 3.51 -10.97 6.67
CA VAL A 136 3.29 -11.40 5.28
C VAL A 136 4.33 -12.44 4.84
N TYR A 137 5.60 -12.24 5.16
CA TYR A 137 6.64 -13.27 4.90
C TYR A 137 6.35 -14.57 5.64
N THR A 138 5.92 -14.46 6.90
CA THR A 138 5.54 -15.64 7.71
C THR A 138 4.36 -16.37 7.07
N ALA A 139 3.34 -15.64 6.63
CA ALA A 139 2.18 -16.20 5.97
C ALA A 139 2.51 -16.93 4.65
N ILE A 140 3.24 -16.28 3.74
CA ILE A 140 3.62 -16.85 2.43
C ILE A 140 4.52 -18.08 2.58
N SER A 141 5.31 -18.15 3.64
CA SER A 141 6.16 -19.32 3.93
C SER A 141 5.36 -20.56 4.37
N ASN A 142 4.09 -20.38 4.74
CA ASN A 142 3.28 -21.38 5.41
C ASN A 142 1.94 -21.65 4.71
N LEU A 143 1.56 -20.83 3.72
CA LEU A 143 0.35 -20.97 2.92
C LEU A 143 0.71 -21.08 1.44
N ASP A 144 -0.13 -21.77 0.68
CA ASP A 144 -0.05 -21.72 -0.78
C ASP A 144 -0.40 -20.31 -1.30
N PRO A 145 0.03 -19.93 -2.52
CA PRO A 145 -0.12 -18.58 -3.04
C PRO A 145 -1.58 -18.12 -3.13
N VAL A 146 -2.47 -19.06 -3.47
CA VAL A 146 -3.89 -18.78 -3.71
C VAL A 146 -4.60 -18.54 -2.39
N ALA A 147 -4.41 -19.44 -1.42
CA ALA A 147 -4.94 -19.29 -0.08
C ALA A 147 -4.40 -18.02 0.58
N PHE A 148 -3.09 -17.73 0.47
CA PHE A 148 -2.53 -16.47 0.96
C PHE A 148 -3.22 -15.26 0.34
N GLN A 149 -3.30 -15.20 -0.98
CA GLN A 149 -3.77 -14.00 -1.66
C GLN A 149 -5.26 -13.72 -1.45
N VAL A 150 -6.08 -14.77 -1.39
CA VAL A 150 -7.52 -14.64 -1.10
C VAL A 150 -7.71 -14.26 0.37
N THR A 151 -7.05 -14.96 1.30
CA THR A 151 -7.18 -14.70 2.75
C THR A 151 -6.66 -13.31 3.13
N TYR A 152 -5.62 -12.82 2.46
CA TYR A 152 -5.06 -11.49 2.72
C TYR A 152 -6.01 -10.35 2.33
N GLN A 153 -7.10 -10.63 1.61
CA GLN A 153 -8.17 -9.65 1.41
C GLN A 153 -9.00 -9.38 2.67
N LEU A 154 -8.86 -10.20 3.72
CA LEU A 154 -9.41 -9.91 5.05
C LEU A 154 -8.98 -8.53 5.57
N LYS A 155 -7.86 -7.98 5.07
CA LYS A 155 -7.46 -6.59 5.31
C LYS A 155 -8.58 -5.57 5.02
N ILE A 156 -9.49 -5.85 4.09
CA ILE A 156 -10.63 -4.98 3.78
C ILE A 156 -11.57 -4.95 5.00
N LEU A 157 -11.92 -6.11 5.53
CA LEU A 157 -12.77 -6.22 6.71
C LEU A 157 -12.15 -5.50 7.91
N THR A 158 -10.86 -5.69 8.17
CA THR A 158 -10.18 -5.03 9.29
C THR A 158 -10.06 -3.52 9.09
N THR A 159 -9.75 -3.05 7.87
CA THR A 159 -9.72 -1.60 7.55
C THR A 159 -11.08 -0.98 7.83
N VAL A 160 -12.15 -1.67 7.46
CA VAL A 160 -13.52 -1.18 7.62
C VAL A 160 -13.92 -1.16 9.09
N LEU A 161 -13.61 -2.22 9.84
CA LEU A 161 -13.78 -2.28 11.29
C LEU A 161 -13.08 -1.10 11.98
N PHE A 162 -11.79 -0.90 11.71
CA PHE A 162 -11.05 0.23 12.27
C PHE A 162 -11.55 1.58 11.77
N SER A 163 -12.07 1.68 10.56
CA SER A 163 -12.66 2.92 10.06
C SER A 163 -13.97 3.29 10.78
N ILE A 164 -14.75 2.32 11.26
CA ILE A 164 -15.88 2.59 12.16
C ILE A 164 -15.35 3.01 13.52
N LEU A 165 -14.44 2.23 14.11
CA LEU A 165 -13.98 2.43 15.48
C LEU A 165 -13.17 3.72 15.67
N LEU A 166 -12.30 4.09 14.72
CA LEU A 166 -11.36 5.21 14.85
C LEU A 166 -11.82 6.49 14.14
N LEU A 167 -12.61 6.40 13.07
CA LEU A 167 -13.13 7.56 12.33
C LEU A 167 -14.65 7.75 12.47
N GLY A 168 -15.37 6.84 13.14
CA GLY A 168 -16.82 6.96 13.32
C GLY A 168 -17.62 6.88 12.02
N ARG A 169 -17.09 6.26 10.97
CA ARG A 169 -17.81 6.14 9.68
C ARG A 169 -18.97 5.15 9.77
N SER A 170 -20.10 5.47 9.15
CA SER A 170 -21.24 4.57 8.99
C SER A 170 -21.12 3.73 7.71
N ILE A 171 -21.61 2.49 7.78
CA ILE A 171 -21.51 1.51 6.70
C ILE A 171 -22.91 1.15 6.21
N SER A 172 -23.07 1.04 4.90
CA SER A 172 -24.34 0.62 4.28
C SER A 172 -24.57 -0.89 4.39
N LEU A 173 -25.85 -1.32 4.36
CA LEU A 173 -26.20 -2.74 4.34
C LEU A 173 -25.52 -3.52 3.20
N ARG A 174 -25.35 -2.90 2.03
CA ARG A 174 -24.62 -3.52 0.89
C ARG A 174 -23.17 -3.83 1.22
N GLN A 175 -22.50 -2.94 1.95
CA GLN A 175 -21.12 -3.13 2.39
C GLN A 175 -21.04 -4.20 3.48
N TRP A 176 -22.02 -4.29 4.39
CA TRP A 176 -22.12 -5.40 5.34
C TRP A 176 -22.29 -6.74 4.64
N LEU A 177 -23.19 -6.84 3.66
CA LEU A 177 -23.35 -8.03 2.83
C LEU A 177 -22.06 -8.39 2.09
N ALA A 178 -21.35 -7.39 1.55
CA ALA A 178 -20.05 -7.60 0.92
C ALA A 178 -18.99 -8.14 1.89
N LEU A 179 -18.98 -7.72 3.16
CA LEU A 179 -18.04 -8.24 4.17
C LEU A 179 -18.35 -9.70 4.55
N VAL A 180 -19.63 -10.05 4.67
CA VAL A 180 -20.05 -11.44 4.89
C VAL A 180 -19.64 -12.31 3.71
N LEU A 181 -19.88 -11.84 2.49
CA LEU A 181 -19.49 -12.53 1.26
C LEU A 181 -17.97 -12.67 1.13
N LEU A 182 -17.21 -11.63 1.51
CA LEU A 182 -15.75 -11.69 1.54
C LEU A 182 -15.27 -12.81 2.48
N THR A 183 -15.86 -12.88 3.68
CA THR A 183 -15.50 -13.87 4.71
C THR A 183 -15.84 -15.28 4.25
N SER A 184 -17.00 -15.49 3.60
CA SER A 184 -17.38 -16.80 3.07
C SER A 184 -16.48 -17.24 1.90
N GLY A 185 -16.11 -16.32 1.00
CA GLY A 185 -15.19 -16.61 -0.09
C GLY A 185 -13.79 -17.01 0.41
N VAL A 186 -13.28 -16.33 1.43
CA VAL A 186 -12.01 -16.71 2.10
C VAL A 186 -12.10 -18.09 2.73
N ALA A 187 -13.18 -18.37 3.47
CA ALA A 187 -13.39 -19.67 4.09
C ALA A 187 -13.43 -20.80 3.05
N LEU A 188 -14.11 -20.58 1.91
CA LEU A 188 -14.23 -21.58 0.85
C LEU A 188 -12.87 -21.91 0.20
N VAL A 189 -12.00 -20.91 -0.02
CA VAL A 189 -10.65 -21.16 -0.55
C VAL A 189 -9.79 -21.94 0.45
N GLN A 190 -9.93 -21.66 1.75
CA GLN A 190 -9.18 -22.38 2.80
C GLN A 190 -9.60 -23.84 2.94
N VAL A 191 -10.86 -24.16 2.63
CA VAL A 191 -11.35 -25.55 2.59
C VAL A 191 -10.84 -26.29 1.34
N GLY A 192 -10.57 -25.58 0.24
CA GLY A 192 -10.17 -26.16 -1.06
C GLY A 192 -8.68 -26.27 -1.37
N GLY A 193 -7.79 -26.00 -0.41
CA GLY A 193 -6.33 -25.99 -0.59
C GLY A 193 -5.70 -27.39 -0.83
N PRO A 194 -4.37 -27.49 -0.99
CA PRO A 194 -3.64 -28.69 -1.46
C PRO A 194 -3.77 -29.97 -0.63
N LEU A 195 -4.44 -29.92 0.52
CA LEU A 195 -4.82 -31.08 1.31
C LEU A 195 -6.08 -31.71 0.72
N GLY A 196 -6.01 -32.14 -0.54
CA GLY A 196 -7.13 -32.75 -1.25
C GLY A 196 -7.86 -33.76 -0.36
N LEU A 197 -9.10 -33.43 0.00
CA LEU A 197 -9.92 -34.28 0.83
C LEU A 197 -11.34 -34.29 0.30
N ASN A 198 -11.94 -35.46 0.44
CA ASN A 198 -13.27 -35.78 -0.03
C ASN A 198 -14.31 -34.84 0.58
N PRO A 199 -15.45 -34.62 -0.10
CA PRO A 199 -16.54 -33.78 0.38
C PRO A 199 -17.12 -34.17 1.74
N ASP A 200 -16.79 -35.34 2.29
CA ASP A 200 -17.41 -35.90 3.50
C ASP A 200 -16.72 -35.47 4.82
N ASP A 201 -15.47 -34.98 4.79
CA ASP A 201 -14.68 -34.67 6.00
C ASP A 201 -14.84 -33.23 6.54
N TRP A 202 -15.71 -32.41 5.95
CA TRP A 202 -15.85 -31.00 6.32
C TRP A 202 -16.46 -30.78 7.71
N LEU A 203 -17.41 -31.65 8.10
CA LEU A 203 -18.08 -31.60 9.41
C LEU A 203 -17.11 -31.93 10.54
N GLU A 204 -16.23 -32.90 10.34
CA GLU A 204 -15.23 -33.29 11.34
C GLU A 204 -14.22 -32.17 11.60
N ARG A 205 -13.82 -31.39 10.59
CA ARG A 205 -12.91 -30.26 10.79
C ARG A 205 -13.59 -29.00 11.31
N ILE A 206 -14.85 -28.73 10.96
CA ILE A 206 -15.62 -27.67 11.66
C ILE A 206 -15.81 -28.07 13.13
N ALA A 207 -16.11 -29.34 13.39
CA ALA A 207 -16.17 -29.86 14.74
C ALA A 207 -14.80 -29.81 15.44
N SER A 208 -13.67 -30.02 14.75
CA SER A 208 -12.34 -29.91 15.35
C SER A 208 -11.95 -28.46 15.63
N LEU A 209 -12.30 -27.51 14.75
CA LEU A 209 -12.12 -26.08 14.95
C LEU A 209 -13.00 -25.53 16.10
N LEU A 210 -14.17 -26.14 16.33
CA LEU A 210 -15.09 -25.79 17.41
C LEU A 210 -14.79 -26.50 18.73
N ARG A 211 -14.34 -27.77 18.71
CA ARG A 211 -14.10 -28.60 19.91
C ARG A 211 -12.70 -28.44 20.53
N ALA A 212 -11.71 -27.99 19.77
CA ALA A 212 -10.37 -27.85 20.29
C ALA A 212 -9.59 -26.75 19.55
N GLY A 213 -8.73 -26.05 20.27
CA GLY A 213 -7.50 -25.47 19.72
C GLY A 213 -6.55 -26.57 19.19
N ALA A 214 -7.08 -27.55 18.45
CA ALA A 214 -6.36 -28.63 17.80
C ALA A 214 -5.66 -28.02 16.60
N LEU A 215 -4.40 -27.65 16.84
CA LEU A 215 -3.45 -27.09 15.90
C LEU A 215 -3.52 -27.88 14.57
N PRO A 216 -4.03 -27.26 13.48
CA PRO A 216 -3.63 -27.68 12.14
C PRO A 216 -2.11 -27.82 12.11
N THR A 217 -1.56 -28.73 11.31
CA THR A 217 -0.11 -28.87 11.06
C THR A 217 0.61 -27.55 11.33
N SER A 218 1.50 -27.51 12.33
CA SER A 218 1.97 -26.29 13.00
C SER A 218 2.28 -25.12 12.05
N SER A 219 2.74 -25.42 10.83
CA SER A 219 2.94 -24.48 9.72
C SER A 219 1.66 -23.81 9.20
N ALA A 220 0.62 -24.56 8.77
CA ALA A 220 -0.57 -23.98 8.15
C ALA A 220 -1.34 -23.06 9.11
N PHE A 221 -1.50 -23.47 10.36
CA PHE A 221 -2.10 -22.63 11.41
C PHE A 221 -1.30 -21.35 11.64
N LYS A 222 0.03 -21.47 11.74
CA LYS A 222 0.94 -20.32 11.83
C LYS A 222 0.77 -19.38 10.63
N GLY A 223 0.57 -19.93 9.43
CA GLY A 223 0.29 -19.18 8.22
C GLY A 223 -1.01 -18.38 8.28
N VAL A 224 -2.12 -19.03 8.63
CA VAL A 224 -3.44 -18.39 8.77
C VAL A 224 -3.41 -17.31 9.84
N MET A 225 -2.87 -17.61 11.02
CA MET A 225 -2.73 -16.64 12.11
C MET A 225 -1.88 -15.44 11.71
N ALA A 226 -0.79 -15.67 10.97
CA ALA A 226 0.03 -14.59 10.44
C ALA A 226 -0.72 -13.71 9.44
N VAL A 227 -1.55 -14.28 8.54
CA VAL A 227 -2.37 -13.48 7.61
C VAL A 227 -3.44 -12.67 8.34
N VAL A 228 -4.09 -13.25 9.34
CA VAL A 228 -5.11 -12.55 10.15
C VAL A 228 -4.47 -11.38 10.89
N ALA A 229 -3.34 -11.62 11.56
CA ALA A 229 -2.57 -10.58 12.24
C ALA A 229 -2.09 -9.50 11.24
N ALA A 230 -1.55 -9.90 10.08
CA ALA A 230 -1.12 -8.97 9.03
C ALA A 230 -2.29 -8.13 8.50
N SER A 231 -3.47 -8.72 8.38
CA SER A 231 -4.70 -8.04 7.96
C SER A 231 -5.14 -7.04 9.01
N LEU A 232 -5.11 -7.39 10.29
CA LEU A 232 -5.45 -6.48 11.40
C LEU A 232 -4.49 -5.29 11.44
N THR A 233 -3.18 -5.54 11.41
CA THR A 233 -2.17 -4.47 11.37
C THR A 233 -2.31 -3.62 10.12
N SER A 234 -2.60 -4.22 8.96
CA SER A 234 -2.83 -3.47 7.71
C SER A 234 -4.01 -2.52 7.83
N GLY A 235 -5.13 -2.99 8.37
CA GLY A 235 -6.35 -2.20 8.53
C GLY A 235 -6.13 -1.05 9.50
N LEU A 236 -5.54 -1.33 10.66
CA LEU A 236 -5.19 -0.33 11.65
C LEU A 236 -4.26 0.74 11.09
N THR A 237 -3.19 0.33 10.39
CA THR A 237 -2.21 1.25 9.82
C THR A 237 -2.83 2.14 8.75
N CYS A 238 -3.65 1.57 7.85
CA CYS A 238 -4.32 2.32 6.79
C CYS A 238 -5.20 3.44 7.36
N VAL A 239 -6.01 3.10 8.37
CA VAL A 239 -6.95 4.02 9.01
C VAL A 239 -6.23 5.06 9.88
N TYR A 240 -5.20 4.65 10.62
CA TYR A 240 -4.35 5.56 11.39
C TYR A 240 -3.61 6.54 10.49
N PHE A 241 -3.03 6.06 9.39
CA PHE A 241 -2.36 6.90 8.41
C PHE A 241 -3.34 7.84 7.72
N GLU A 242 -4.55 7.37 7.38
CA GLU A 242 -5.61 8.24 6.84
C GLU A 242 -5.97 9.37 7.83
N LYS A 243 -6.11 9.05 9.12
CA LYS A 243 -6.36 10.05 10.17
C LYS A 243 -5.18 11.03 10.30
N LEU A 244 -3.96 10.52 10.38
CA LEU A 244 -2.76 11.33 10.53
C LEU A 244 -2.51 12.27 9.33
N VAL A 245 -2.74 11.77 8.12
CA VAL A 245 -2.66 12.57 6.89
C VAL A 245 -3.71 13.66 6.92
N LYS A 246 -4.97 13.34 7.27
CA LYS A 246 -6.07 14.32 7.35
C LYS A 246 -5.86 15.40 8.41
N ASP A 247 -5.34 15.02 9.58
CA ASP A 247 -5.05 15.95 10.68
C ASP A 247 -3.84 16.86 10.37
N SER A 248 -3.02 16.52 9.36
CA SER A 248 -1.78 17.24 9.01
C SER A 248 -1.78 17.80 7.57
N LEU A 249 -2.95 18.03 6.96
CA LEU A 249 -3.05 18.40 5.54
C LEU A 249 -2.48 19.80 5.23
N GLY A 250 -1.41 19.83 4.42
CA GLY A 250 -1.21 20.93 3.46
C GLY A 250 0.21 21.19 2.94
N SER A 251 1.28 20.87 3.68
CA SER A 251 2.60 21.50 3.40
C SER A 251 3.76 20.57 3.04
N VAL A 252 3.57 19.25 3.03
CA VAL A 252 4.68 18.29 2.86
C VAL A 252 4.45 17.40 1.65
N SER A 253 5.47 17.32 0.78
CA SER A 253 5.42 16.49 -0.43
C SER A 253 5.18 15.01 -0.09
N LEU A 254 4.56 14.28 -1.02
CA LEU A 254 4.33 12.84 -0.90
C LEU A 254 5.64 12.08 -0.65
N TRP A 255 6.71 12.42 -1.37
CA TRP A 255 8.00 11.75 -1.24
C TRP A 255 8.65 12.02 0.10
N THR A 256 8.55 13.24 0.64
CA THR A 256 9.04 13.56 1.98
C THR A 256 8.30 12.73 3.05
N ARG A 257 6.97 12.55 2.91
CA ARG A 257 6.22 11.65 3.81
C ARG A 257 6.69 10.20 3.69
N ASN A 258 6.98 9.74 2.47
CA ASN A 258 7.50 8.41 2.23
C ASN A 258 8.93 8.21 2.80
N VAL A 259 9.77 9.25 2.75
CA VAL A 259 11.08 9.29 3.42
C VAL A 259 10.92 9.17 4.93
N GLN A 260 10.06 10.00 5.54
CA GLN A 260 9.79 9.94 6.99
C GLN A 260 9.32 8.55 7.40
N LEU A 261 8.34 8.00 6.68
CA LEU A 261 7.78 6.68 6.97
C LEU A 261 8.82 5.57 6.84
N SER A 262 9.61 5.57 5.76
CA SER A 262 10.67 4.56 5.54
C SER A 262 11.79 4.69 6.57
N PHE A 263 12.18 5.92 6.93
CA PHE A 263 13.19 6.18 7.95
C PHE A 263 12.77 5.64 9.31
N PHE A 264 11.54 5.96 9.76
CA PHE A 264 11.04 5.43 11.03
C PHE A 264 10.80 3.92 10.99
N SER A 265 10.60 3.32 9.81
CA SER A 265 10.45 1.86 9.65
C SER A 265 11.77 1.10 9.79
N LEU A 266 12.93 1.77 9.66
CA LEU A 266 14.24 1.15 9.85
C LEU A 266 14.44 0.69 11.30
N PHE A 267 13.97 1.44 12.28
CA PHE A 267 14.16 1.12 13.70
C PHE A 267 13.50 -0.21 14.10
N PRO A 268 12.18 -0.42 13.91
CA PRO A 268 11.58 -1.71 14.20
C PRO A 268 12.13 -2.83 13.31
N ALA A 269 12.49 -2.56 12.05
CA ALA A 269 13.05 -3.58 11.16
C ALA A 269 14.42 -4.06 11.65
N LEU A 270 15.26 -3.14 12.09
CA LEU A 270 16.60 -3.42 12.60
C LEU A 270 16.55 -4.01 14.01
N PHE A 271 15.95 -3.32 14.98
CA PHE A 271 16.02 -3.72 16.38
C PHE A 271 15.13 -4.92 16.69
N VAL A 272 13.88 -4.93 16.20
CA VAL A 272 12.96 -6.04 16.48
C VAL A 272 13.17 -7.19 15.49
N GLY A 273 13.27 -6.90 14.20
CA GLY A 273 13.47 -7.93 13.18
C GLY A 273 14.88 -8.53 13.20
N VAL A 274 15.89 -7.72 12.91
CA VAL A 274 17.25 -8.21 12.69
C VAL A 274 17.96 -8.57 13.99
N VAL A 275 17.93 -7.69 15.00
CA VAL A 275 18.68 -7.90 16.25
C VAL A 275 17.96 -8.86 17.19
N TRP A 276 16.69 -8.59 17.52
CA TRP A 276 15.94 -9.38 18.50
C TRP A 276 15.48 -10.73 17.95
N GLN A 277 14.82 -10.75 16.80
CA GLN A 277 14.18 -11.97 16.28
C GLN A 277 15.20 -12.93 15.63
N ASP A 278 16.06 -12.42 14.75
CA ASP A 278 16.94 -13.26 13.92
C ASP A 278 18.44 -13.10 14.23
N GLY A 279 18.81 -12.33 15.26
CA GLY A 279 20.21 -11.96 15.52
C GLY A 279 21.15 -13.14 15.75
N ALA A 280 20.70 -14.16 16.48
CA ALA A 280 21.48 -15.40 16.69
C ALA A 280 21.69 -16.19 15.40
N ALA A 281 20.66 -16.25 14.53
CA ALA A 281 20.76 -16.92 13.23
C ALA A 281 21.70 -16.17 12.28
N ILE A 282 21.66 -14.83 12.30
CA ILE A 282 22.56 -13.95 11.55
C ILE A 282 24.00 -14.10 12.02
N ALA A 283 24.24 -14.16 13.33
CA ALA A 283 25.58 -14.37 13.87
C ALA A 283 26.19 -15.72 13.41
N LYS A 284 25.34 -16.75 13.27
CA LYS A 284 25.78 -18.10 12.87
C LYS A 284 25.97 -18.26 11.36
N HIS A 285 25.05 -17.71 10.55
CA HIS A 285 24.98 -17.98 9.12
C HIS A 285 25.35 -16.78 8.23
N GLY A 286 25.45 -15.58 8.82
CA GLY A 286 25.65 -14.32 8.12
C GLY A 286 24.32 -13.66 7.72
N PHE A 287 24.37 -12.34 7.53
CA PHE A 287 23.19 -11.52 7.17
C PHE A 287 22.58 -11.90 5.81
N PHE A 288 23.44 -12.23 4.83
CA PHE A 288 23.02 -12.58 3.47
C PHE A 288 22.91 -14.10 3.23
N ALA A 289 22.79 -14.90 4.27
CA ALA A 289 22.62 -16.34 4.15
C ALA A 289 21.37 -16.69 3.30
N GLY A 290 21.54 -17.56 2.31
CA GLY A 290 20.43 -18.00 1.45
C GLY A 290 19.94 -16.96 0.43
N TYR A 291 20.64 -15.83 0.27
CA TYR A 291 20.32 -14.84 -0.76
C TYR A 291 20.72 -15.35 -2.14
N ASN A 292 19.82 -15.15 -3.10
CA ASN A 292 20.01 -15.45 -4.50
C ASN A 292 19.32 -14.36 -5.35
N PRO A 293 19.44 -14.38 -6.69
CA PRO A 293 18.83 -13.37 -7.54
C PRO A 293 17.30 -13.24 -7.37
N VAL A 294 16.60 -14.32 -7.04
CA VAL A 294 15.14 -14.32 -6.79
C VAL A 294 14.81 -13.58 -5.49
N VAL A 295 15.64 -13.71 -4.45
CA VAL A 295 15.49 -12.94 -3.20
C VAL A 295 15.66 -11.45 -3.47
N TRP A 296 16.69 -11.06 -4.23
CA TRP A 296 16.90 -9.66 -4.62
C TRP A 296 15.75 -9.12 -5.47
N LEU A 297 15.22 -9.91 -6.40
CA LEU A 297 14.03 -9.56 -7.17
C LEU A 297 12.80 -9.37 -6.26
N THR A 298 12.62 -10.24 -5.26
CA THR A 298 11.53 -10.13 -4.27
C THR A 298 11.61 -8.80 -3.51
N ILE A 299 12.81 -8.47 -3.02
CA ILE A 299 13.09 -7.23 -2.29
C ILE A 299 12.82 -6.00 -3.16
N ALA A 300 13.32 -6.01 -4.42
CA ALA A 300 13.11 -4.92 -5.36
C ALA A 300 11.62 -4.72 -5.70
N LEU A 301 10.89 -5.81 -5.98
CA LEU A 301 9.45 -5.78 -6.26
C LEU A 301 8.62 -5.29 -5.07
N GLN A 302 9.01 -5.63 -3.84
CA GLN A 302 8.33 -5.18 -2.63
C GLN A 302 8.57 -3.68 -2.39
N ALA A 303 9.81 -3.21 -2.58
CA ALA A 303 10.13 -1.79 -2.50
C ALA A 303 9.38 -0.97 -3.57
N LEU A 304 9.38 -1.44 -4.82
CA LEU A 304 8.64 -0.83 -5.93
C LEU A 304 7.13 -0.80 -5.64
N GLY A 305 6.57 -1.89 -5.12
CA GLY A 305 5.16 -1.95 -4.72
C GLY A 305 4.79 -0.88 -3.70
N GLY A 306 5.63 -0.64 -2.71
CA GLY A 306 5.44 0.43 -1.73
C GLY A 306 5.35 1.83 -2.37
N LEU A 307 6.23 2.11 -3.34
CA LEU A 307 6.21 3.38 -4.09
C LEU A 307 4.98 3.51 -4.98
N ILE A 308 4.60 2.44 -5.70
CA ILE A 308 3.38 2.42 -6.53
C ILE A 308 2.15 2.67 -5.66
N VAL A 309 2.06 2.05 -4.48
CA VAL A 309 0.94 2.27 -3.55
C VAL A 309 0.86 3.73 -3.11
N ALA A 310 1.99 4.39 -2.84
CA ALA A 310 2.01 5.82 -2.51
C ALA A 310 1.46 6.67 -3.67
N VAL A 311 1.89 6.40 -4.90
CA VAL A 311 1.37 7.07 -6.11
C VAL A 311 -0.14 6.80 -6.28
N CYS A 312 -0.60 5.57 -6.08
CA CYS A 312 -2.03 5.26 -6.14
C CYS A 312 -2.83 6.03 -5.08
N ILE A 313 -2.29 6.23 -3.88
CA ILE A 313 -2.97 7.04 -2.85
C ILE A 313 -3.08 8.51 -3.29
N ALA A 314 -2.08 9.04 -4.00
CA ALA A 314 -2.11 10.42 -4.49
C ALA A 314 -3.05 10.64 -5.70
N TYR A 315 -3.12 9.68 -6.63
CA TYR A 315 -3.75 9.91 -7.94
C TYR A 315 -4.92 8.98 -8.28
N ALA A 316 -5.14 7.92 -7.49
CA ALA A 316 -6.22 6.98 -7.74
C ALA A 316 -7.21 6.97 -6.57
N ASP A 317 -8.50 6.91 -6.91
CA ASP A 317 -9.52 6.69 -5.90
C ASP A 317 -9.34 5.32 -5.25
N ASN A 318 -9.69 5.21 -3.97
CA ASN A 318 -9.65 3.96 -3.22
C ASN A 318 -10.44 2.83 -3.92
N VAL A 319 -11.51 3.16 -4.63
CA VAL A 319 -12.31 2.23 -5.44
C VAL A 319 -11.48 1.60 -6.56
N ALA A 320 -10.74 2.43 -7.32
CA ALA A 320 -9.95 1.95 -8.44
C ALA A 320 -8.76 1.10 -7.96
N LYS A 321 -8.13 1.50 -6.85
CA LYS A 321 -7.08 0.71 -6.18
C LYS A 321 -7.60 -0.65 -5.73
N ASN A 322 -8.79 -0.71 -5.13
CA ASN A 322 -9.39 -1.98 -4.71
C ASN A 322 -9.73 -2.87 -5.91
N PHE A 323 -10.22 -2.30 -7.01
CA PHE A 323 -10.45 -3.04 -8.25
C PHE A 323 -9.15 -3.61 -8.84
N ALA A 324 -8.07 -2.82 -8.87
CA ALA A 324 -6.75 -3.28 -9.29
C ALA A 324 -6.25 -4.43 -8.39
N ALA A 325 -6.45 -4.31 -7.07
CA ALA A 325 -6.13 -5.40 -6.14
C ALA A 325 -6.96 -6.66 -6.41
N SER A 326 -8.27 -6.55 -6.69
CA SER A 326 -9.12 -7.69 -7.08
C SER A 326 -8.61 -8.36 -8.37
N LEU A 327 -8.31 -7.56 -9.40
CA LEU A 327 -7.79 -8.07 -10.66
C LEU A 327 -6.46 -8.81 -10.48
N SER A 328 -5.61 -8.36 -9.55
CA SER A 328 -4.35 -9.05 -9.24
C SER A 328 -4.56 -10.47 -8.68
N ILE A 329 -5.66 -10.72 -7.97
CA ILE A 329 -6.01 -12.07 -7.48
C ILE A 329 -6.26 -13.00 -8.67
N VAL A 330 -7.06 -12.55 -9.65
CA VAL A 330 -7.38 -13.34 -10.85
C VAL A 330 -6.11 -13.64 -11.64
N VAL A 331 -5.30 -12.62 -11.89
CA VAL A 331 -4.05 -12.75 -12.66
C VAL A 331 -3.09 -13.71 -11.97
N SER A 332 -2.92 -13.58 -10.66
CA SER A 332 -2.03 -14.44 -9.88
C SER A 332 -2.54 -15.87 -9.78
N TYR A 333 -3.86 -16.06 -9.67
CA TYR A 333 -4.46 -17.39 -9.64
C TYR A 333 -4.25 -18.11 -10.97
N ALA A 334 -4.53 -17.43 -12.09
CA ALA A 334 -4.27 -17.95 -13.43
C ALA A 334 -2.77 -18.23 -13.64
N ALA A 335 -1.90 -17.29 -13.26
CA ALA A 335 -0.45 -17.46 -13.42
C ALA A 335 0.10 -18.59 -12.54
N THR A 336 -0.43 -18.80 -11.34
CA THR A 336 -0.07 -19.93 -10.46
C THR A 336 -0.48 -21.27 -11.08
N ALA A 337 -1.70 -21.37 -11.62
CA ALA A 337 -2.17 -22.56 -12.31
C ALA A 337 -1.28 -22.91 -13.52
N LEU A 338 -0.89 -21.89 -14.31
CA LEU A 338 -0.01 -22.07 -15.47
C LEU A 338 1.43 -22.46 -15.07
N MET A 339 2.03 -21.79 -14.08
CA MET A 339 3.42 -22.01 -13.70
C MET A 339 3.64 -23.31 -12.92
N TYR A 340 2.75 -23.64 -11.98
CA TYR A 340 2.88 -24.82 -11.12
C TYR A 340 2.15 -26.04 -11.67
N ARG A 341 1.44 -25.91 -12.80
CA ARG A 341 0.62 -26.96 -13.43
C ARG A 341 -0.38 -27.60 -12.47
N THR A 342 -0.83 -26.84 -11.47
CA THR A 342 -1.78 -27.31 -10.46
C THR A 342 -3.21 -27.20 -11.01
N PRO A 343 -4.04 -28.25 -10.90
CA PRO A 343 -5.43 -28.15 -11.34
C PRO A 343 -6.18 -27.11 -10.49
N MET A 344 -6.92 -26.22 -11.15
CA MET A 344 -7.77 -25.23 -10.50
C MET A 344 -8.98 -25.95 -9.87
N THR A 345 -9.00 -26.07 -8.54
CA THR A 345 -10.08 -26.78 -7.84
C THR A 345 -11.36 -25.94 -7.82
N LEU A 346 -12.52 -26.60 -7.93
CA LEU A 346 -13.84 -25.92 -7.88
C LEU A 346 -14.04 -25.06 -6.61
N PRO A 347 -13.64 -25.50 -5.39
CA PRO A 347 -13.77 -24.66 -4.21
C PRO A 347 -12.85 -23.42 -4.26
N ALA A 348 -11.62 -23.56 -4.77
CA ALA A 348 -10.70 -22.43 -4.90
C ALA A 348 -11.18 -21.42 -5.94
N THR A 349 -11.69 -21.88 -7.10
CA THR A 349 -12.26 -20.99 -8.13
C THR A 349 -13.53 -20.30 -7.64
N ALA A 350 -14.44 -21.03 -6.98
CA ALA A 350 -15.67 -20.48 -6.43
C ALA A 350 -15.37 -19.46 -5.33
N GLY A 351 -14.48 -19.78 -4.39
CA GLY A 351 -14.11 -18.89 -3.30
C GLY A 351 -13.42 -17.61 -3.80
N ALA A 352 -12.51 -17.72 -4.77
CA ALA A 352 -11.92 -16.55 -5.42
C ALA A 352 -12.98 -15.68 -6.11
N SER A 353 -13.93 -16.29 -6.83
CA SER A 353 -15.02 -15.57 -7.50
C SER A 353 -15.93 -14.83 -6.52
N ILE A 354 -16.25 -15.46 -5.39
CA ILE A 354 -17.03 -14.86 -4.30
C ILE A 354 -16.29 -13.65 -3.71
N VAL A 355 -14.97 -13.75 -3.48
CA VAL A 355 -14.16 -12.63 -2.99
C VAL A 355 -14.14 -11.47 -3.98
N LEU A 356 -14.04 -11.74 -5.28
CA LEU A 356 -14.10 -10.69 -6.30
C LEU A 356 -15.47 -9.99 -6.31
N LEU A 357 -16.55 -10.76 -6.23
CA LEU A 357 -17.91 -10.22 -6.15
C LEU A 357 -18.10 -9.36 -4.90
N ALA A 358 -17.60 -9.82 -3.75
CA ALA A 358 -17.60 -9.07 -2.50
C ALA A 358 -16.86 -7.73 -2.64
N MET A 359 -15.65 -7.76 -3.21
CA MET A 359 -14.87 -6.54 -3.44
C MET A 359 -15.61 -5.56 -4.39
N TYR A 360 -16.24 -6.07 -5.44
CA TYR A 360 -17.05 -5.26 -6.35
C TYR A 360 -18.24 -4.61 -5.62
N MET A 361 -19.02 -5.39 -4.86
CA MET A 361 -20.16 -4.90 -4.09
C MET A 361 -19.75 -3.86 -3.04
N PHE A 362 -18.59 -4.05 -2.39
CA PHE A 362 -18.09 -3.14 -1.36
C PHE A 362 -17.75 -1.74 -1.92
N ASN A 363 -17.26 -1.68 -3.16
CA ASN A 363 -16.76 -0.46 -3.79
C ASN A 363 -17.83 0.39 -4.50
N GLY A 364 -19.10 -0.02 -4.47
CA GLY A 364 -20.20 0.63 -5.20
C GLY A 364 -20.63 2.05 -4.75
N ARG A 365 -19.81 2.77 -3.97
CA ARG A 365 -20.01 4.20 -3.68
C ARG A 365 -18.68 4.96 -3.79
N PRO A 366 -18.65 6.11 -4.49
CA PRO A 366 -17.46 6.96 -4.50
C PRO A 366 -17.20 7.45 -3.07
N ALA A 367 -16.00 7.20 -2.56
CA ALA A 367 -15.53 7.88 -1.36
C ALA A 367 -15.52 9.40 -1.62
N PRO A 368 -15.81 10.25 -0.62
CA PRO A 368 -15.62 11.69 -0.76
C PRO A 368 -14.19 11.96 -1.25
N ARG A 369 -14.05 12.75 -2.32
CA ARG A 369 -12.77 13.09 -2.96
C ARG A 369 -11.72 13.35 -1.90
N MET A 370 -10.72 12.47 -1.80
CA MET A 370 -9.60 12.70 -0.91
C MET A 370 -8.87 13.95 -1.41
N VAL A 371 -8.56 14.87 -0.50
CA VAL A 371 -7.73 16.05 -0.80
C VAL A 371 -6.43 15.54 -1.40
N LEU A 372 -6.17 15.84 -2.68
CA LEU A 372 -4.90 15.50 -3.33
C LEU A 372 -3.78 16.04 -2.43
N LEU A 373 -2.88 15.17 -1.98
CA LEU A 373 -1.65 15.64 -1.37
C LEU A 373 -0.91 16.46 -2.42
N PRO A 374 -0.66 17.75 -2.18
CA PRO A 374 0.02 18.57 -3.15
C PRO A 374 1.42 17.98 -3.35
N ILE A 375 1.77 17.65 -4.59
CA ILE A 375 3.14 17.23 -4.95
C ILE A 375 4.13 18.35 -4.62
N SER A 376 3.63 19.59 -4.63
CA SER A 376 4.31 20.79 -4.16
C SER A 376 3.31 21.94 -4.17
N GLN A 377 2.75 22.30 -3.01
CA GLN A 377 2.10 23.60 -2.80
C GLN A 377 2.79 24.23 -1.61
N GLU A 378 3.76 25.09 -1.90
CA GLU A 378 4.16 26.07 -0.91
C GLU A 378 3.04 27.11 -0.85
N ARG A 379 2.46 27.27 0.34
CA ARG A 379 1.60 28.40 0.63
C ARG A 379 2.52 29.62 0.57
N ALA A 380 2.34 30.48 -0.43
CA ALA A 380 2.86 31.84 -0.32
C ALA A 380 2.25 32.42 0.95
N THR A 381 3.05 32.57 2.01
CA THR A 381 2.68 33.36 3.18
C THR A 381 2.53 34.79 2.68
N SER A 382 1.30 35.15 2.30
CA SER A 382 0.95 36.56 2.18
C SER A 382 1.03 37.13 3.59
N GLU A 383 1.92 38.08 3.74
CA GLU A 383 2.12 38.90 4.92
C GLU A 383 0.83 39.68 5.20
N LYS A 384 -0.10 39.07 5.92
CA LYS A 384 -1.10 39.66 6.82
C LYS A 384 -2.02 38.57 7.34
N GLY A 385 -1.90 38.29 8.64
CA GLY A 385 -2.71 37.30 9.33
C GLY A 385 -4.21 37.60 9.25
N ARG A 386 -4.96 36.63 8.73
CA ARG A 386 -6.34 36.28 9.10
C ARG A 386 -6.65 34.90 8.52
N PRO A 387 -7.12 33.92 9.31
CA PRO A 387 -7.60 32.66 8.75
C PRO A 387 -8.92 32.92 7.99
N LEU A 388 -8.94 32.57 6.69
CA LEU A 388 -10.17 32.49 5.91
C LEU A 388 -10.99 31.31 6.43
N LEU A 389 -11.95 31.59 7.30
CA LEU A 389 -13.08 30.70 7.56
C LEU A 389 -13.81 30.48 6.24
N TYR A 390 -13.86 29.24 5.76
CA TYR A 390 -14.81 28.86 4.72
C TYR A 390 -16.19 28.81 5.36
N ASP A 391 -17.00 29.81 5.06
CA ASP A 391 -18.39 29.90 5.47
C ASP A 391 -19.22 28.89 4.65
N PHE A 392 -19.60 27.78 5.27
CA PHE A 392 -20.60 26.85 4.72
C PHE A 392 -22.00 27.39 5.03
N ALA A 393 -22.41 28.47 4.37
CA ALA A 393 -23.77 28.97 4.46
C ALA A 393 -24.17 29.77 3.22
N SER A 394 -24.73 29.09 2.22
CA SER A 394 -25.88 29.55 1.40
C SER A 394 -26.04 28.67 0.17
N ALA A 395 -26.97 27.71 0.26
CA ALA A 395 -27.59 27.15 -0.94
C ALA A 395 -28.56 28.21 -1.50
N PRO A 396 -28.51 28.56 -2.79
CA PRO A 396 -29.60 29.31 -3.40
C PRO A 396 -30.79 28.36 -3.56
N LYS A 397 -31.92 28.72 -2.94
CA LYS A 397 -33.23 28.20 -3.33
C LYS A 397 -33.57 28.81 -4.69
N GLN A 398 -33.77 27.96 -5.69
CA GLN A 398 -34.86 28.06 -6.67
C GLN A 398 -35.02 26.72 -7.37
#